data_AF-A0A7Y6A898-F1
#
_entry.id   AF-A0A7Y6A898-F1
#
_cell.length_a   1.000
_cell.length_b   1.000
_cell.length_c   1.000
_cell.angle_alpha   90.00
_cell.angle_beta   90.00
_cell.angle_gamma   90.00
#
_symmetry.space_group_name_H-M   'P 1'
#
loop_
_entity.id
_entity.type
_entity.pdbx_description
1 polymer ?
#
loop_
_entity_poly.entity_id
_entity_poly.type
_entity_poly.pdbx_seq_one_letter_code
_entity_poly.pdbx_strand_id
1 'polypeptide(L)'
;AMLPRHRPATADRPGIDVLGAALVTASSASLIYALITAGEDGWLAAITWTLILAAFVGYTLFATWQRRARSPLMDVRLLLRRPVATGAFLILMATALMIAVFFLGTFYFQHARAYGALRAGLLFLPVAIATMVGAQLTGRAIGRIGPRIPAVAGLLVAAVGMAVPALSLHPATVTIGVTVAAAGTGAMFVIASATALSRVAPHEAGIASGVVSTFHEFGASLGAAATSSIAAASLTGPTLNGYTHAFTAAATASAAAAAIAGLLTPGRTA
;
A
#
# COMPACT_ATOMS: atom_id res chain seq x y z
N ALA A 1 20.60 2.03 -44.11
CA ALA A 1 19.82 2.84 -43.15
C ALA A 1 20.76 3.31 -42.04
N MET A 2 21.12 4.60 -42.04
CA MET A 2 22.01 5.19 -41.03
C MET A 2 21.21 5.45 -39.75
N LEU A 3 21.52 4.74 -38.67
CA LEU A 3 21.07 5.08 -37.33
C LEU A 3 21.65 6.45 -36.94
N PRO A 4 20.85 7.40 -36.45
CA PRO A 4 21.36 8.67 -35.94
C PRO A 4 22.33 8.38 -34.79
N ARG A 5 23.60 8.78 -34.97
CA ARG A 5 24.59 8.78 -33.90
C ARG A 5 24.09 9.71 -32.80
N HIS A 6 23.63 9.15 -31.68
CA HIS A 6 23.54 9.87 -30.42
C HIS A 6 24.96 10.33 -30.07
N ARG A 7 25.28 11.59 -30.38
CA ARG A 7 26.43 12.24 -29.76
C ARG A 7 26.10 12.30 -28.27
N PRO A 8 26.88 11.70 -27.36
CA PRO A 8 26.74 12.04 -25.97
C PRO A 8 27.08 13.52 -25.88
N ALA A 9 26.05 14.36 -25.70
CA ALA A 9 26.30 15.67 -25.16
C ALA A 9 27.12 15.44 -23.90
N THR A 10 28.25 16.12 -23.77
CA THR A 10 28.97 16.31 -22.52
C THR A 10 28.04 17.10 -21.57
N ALA A 11 26.93 16.48 -21.19
CA ALA A 11 26.08 16.95 -20.13
C ALA A 11 26.84 16.64 -18.86
N ASP A 12 27.23 17.68 -18.13
CA ASP A 12 27.58 17.60 -16.72
C ASP A 12 26.64 16.59 -16.08
N ARG A 13 27.15 15.43 -15.66
CA ARG A 13 26.34 14.44 -14.97
C ARG A 13 25.84 15.15 -13.72
N PRO A 14 24.51 15.36 -13.56
CA PRO A 14 24.02 16.01 -12.35
C PRO A 14 24.55 15.24 -11.16
N GLY A 15 25.28 15.92 -10.27
CA GLY A 15 25.82 15.29 -9.07
C GLY A 15 24.71 14.59 -8.28
N ILE A 16 25.02 13.47 -7.63
CA ILE A 16 24.04 12.72 -6.84
C ILE A 16 23.72 13.49 -5.56
N ASP A 17 22.43 13.66 -5.25
CA ASP A 17 21.97 14.25 -3.99
C ASP A 17 22.07 13.26 -2.82
N VAL A 18 23.28 13.04 -2.35
CA VAL A 18 23.56 12.09 -1.25
C VAL A 18 22.85 12.52 0.04
N LEU A 19 22.82 13.82 0.35
CA LEU A 19 22.17 14.33 1.55
C LEU A 19 20.65 14.16 1.47
N GLY A 20 20.04 14.49 0.32
CA GLY A 20 18.62 14.27 0.09
C GLY A 20 18.25 12.79 0.19
N ALA A 21 19.05 11.90 -0.41
CA ALA A 21 18.86 10.45 -0.32
C ALA A 21 18.96 9.95 1.13
N ALA A 22 19.94 10.41 1.90
CA ALA A 22 20.09 10.04 3.31
C ALA A 22 18.89 10.53 4.15
N LEU A 23 18.47 11.79 3.98
CA LEU A 23 17.34 12.36 4.71
C LEU A 23 16.04 11.60 4.44
N VAL A 24 15.68 11.36 3.17
CA VAL A 24 14.44 10.65 2.85
C VAL A 24 14.48 9.20 3.32
N THR A 25 15.63 8.52 3.21
CA THR A 25 15.78 7.13 3.66
C THR A 25 15.67 7.02 5.18
N ALA A 26 16.38 7.85 5.93
CA ALA A 26 16.33 7.87 7.39
C ALA A 26 14.92 8.23 7.89
N SER A 27 14.23 9.15 7.22
CA SER A 27 12.85 9.53 7.55
C SER A 27 11.86 8.39 7.31
N SER A 28 11.97 7.71 6.15
CA SER A 28 11.15 6.54 5.82
C SER A 28 11.39 5.38 6.79
N ALA A 29 12.66 5.10 7.11
CA ALA A 29 13.02 4.08 8.09
C ALA A 29 12.45 4.41 9.48
N SER A 30 12.58 5.67 9.92
CA SER A 30 12.04 6.13 11.20
C SER A 30 10.52 6.00 11.26
N LEU A 31 9.82 6.34 10.17
CA LEU A 31 8.36 6.22 10.10
C LEU A 31 7.89 4.77 10.11
N ILE A 32 8.53 3.90 9.32
CA ILE A 32 8.22 2.46 9.30
C ILE A 32 8.48 1.87 10.68
N TYR A 33 9.60 2.21 11.31
CA TYR A 33 9.92 1.75 12.64
C TYR A 33 8.91 2.25 13.67
N ALA A 34 8.48 3.52 13.59
CA ALA A 34 7.42 4.05 14.44
C ALA A 34 6.11 3.26 14.32
N LEU A 35 5.72 2.86 13.10
CA LEU A 35 4.51 2.08 12.88
C LEU A 35 4.63 0.67 13.47
N ILE A 36 5.77 0.01 13.30
CA ILE A 36 6.03 -1.30 13.91
C ILE A 36 5.96 -1.17 15.44
N THR A 37 6.67 -0.21 16.02
CA THR A 37 6.66 0.07 17.47
C THR A 37 5.25 0.42 17.97
N ALA A 38 4.45 1.15 17.18
CA ALA A 38 3.06 1.45 17.55
C ALA A 38 2.20 0.18 17.69
N GLY A 39 2.45 -0.84 16.86
CA GLY A 39 1.77 -2.12 16.90
C GLY A 39 2.24 -3.06 18.03
N GLU A 40 3.47 -2.89 18.52
CA GLU A 40 4.09 -3.71 19.56
C GLU A 40 3.97 -3.08 20.96
N ASP A 41 4.47 -1.85 21.11
CA ASP A 41 4.56 -1.11 22.38
C ASP A 41 3.37 -0.15 22.59
N GLY A 42 2.60 0.09 21.53
CA GLY A 42 1.38 0.89 21.57
C GLY A 42 1.49 2.28 20.92
N TRP A 43 0.35 2.74 20.42
CA TRP A 43 0.21 4.01 19.68
C TRP A 43 0.48 5.27 20.52
N LEU A 44 0.39 5.16 21.84
CA LEU A 44 0.61 6.27 22.78
C LEU A 44 1.96 6.19 23.49
N ALA A 45 2.80 5.20 23.16
CA ALA A 45 4.12 5.09 23.74
C ALA A 45 5.01 6.28 23.35
N ALA A 46 5.82 6.76 24.30
CA ALA A 46 6.71 7.91 24.07
C ALA A 46 7.70 7.66 22.93
N ILE A 47 8.17 6.41 22.79
CA ILE A 47 9.07 6.00 21.69
C ILE A 47 8.40 6.14 20.32
N THR A 48 7.14 5.71 20.19
CA THR A 48 6.34 5.86 18.95
C THR A 48 6.27 7.31 18.51
N TRP A 49 5.92 8.22 19.41
CA TRP A 49 5.84 9.65 19.11
C TRP A 49 7.19 10.29 18.83
N THR A 50 8.26 9.83 19.50
CA THR A 50 9.63 10.28 19.22
C THR A 50 10.05 9.93 17.80
N LEU A 51 9.74 8.71 17.35
CA LEU A 51 10.04 8.26 15.99
C LEU A 51 9.18 8.95 14.93
N ILE A 52 7.89 9.18 15.20
CA ILE A 52 7.00 9.98 14.33
C ILE A 52 7.55 11.40 14.18
N LEU A 53 7.95 12.03 15.29
CA LEU A 53 8.51 13.37 15.28
C LEU A 53 9.84 13.41 14.49
N ALA A 54 10.72 12.43 14.69
CA ALA A 54 11.97 12.31 13.95
C ALA A 54 11.73 12.17 12.43
N ALA A 55 10.78 11.33 12.02
CA ALA A 55 10.40 11.19 10.62
C ALA A 55 9.82 12.50 10.05
N PHE A 56 8.94 13.17 10.79
CA PHE A 56 8.34 14.44 10.36
C PHE A 56 9.39 15.55 10.18
N VAL A 57 10.32 15.69 11.14
CA VAL A 57 11.44 16.63 11.05
C VAL A 57 12.32 16.27 9.86
N GLY A 58 12.68 14.99 9.69
CA GLY A 58 13.51 14.52 8.58
C GLY A 58 12.89 14.80 7.21
N TYR A 59 11.59 14.56 7.02
CA TYR A 59 10.89 14.90 5.77
C TYR A 59 10.79 16.40 5.53
N THR A 60 10.64 17.20 6.59
CA THR A 60 10.63 18.67 6.49
C THR A 60 12.01 19.19 6.05
N LEU A 61 13.08 18.64 6.62
CA LEU A 61 14.45 18.94 6.22
C LEU A 61 14.71 18.49 4.78
N PHE A 62 14.26 17.31 4.38
CA PHE A 62 14.34 16.84 3.00
C PHE A 62 13.63 17.80 2.04
N ALA A 63 12.37 18.15 2.31
CA ALA A 63 11.57 19.00 1.43
C ALA A 63 12.15 20.42 1.29
N THR A 64 12.75 20.96 2.35
CA THR A 64 13.43 22.26 2.32
C THR A 64 14.79 22.19 1.62
N TRP A 65 15.53 21.08 1.81
CA TRP A 65 16.80 20.81 1.11
C TRP A 65 16.62 20.69 -0.40
N GLN A 66 15.59 19.96 -0.86
CA GLN A 66 15.30 19.79 -2.29
C GLN A 66 15.08 21.14 -3.01
N ARG A 67 14.65 22.19 -2.31
CA ARG A 67 14.48 23.53 -2.90
C ARG A 67 15.78 24.31 -3.12
N ARG A 68 16.87 23.90 -2.46
CA ARG A 68 18.17 24.59 -2.47
C ARG A 68 19.30 23.74 -3.06
N ALA A 69 19.12 22.42 -3.17
CA ALA A 69 20.09 21.50 -3.71
C ALA A 69 20.45 21.85 -5.17
N ARG A 70 21.74 21.71 -5.53
CA ARG A 70 22.23 21.99 -6.90
C ARG A 70 21.70 20.98 -7.92
N SER A 71 21.55 19.73 -7.49
CA SER A 71 21.02 18.62 -8.28
C SER A 71 19.99 17.88 -7.42
N PRO A 72 18.75 18.38 -7.26
CA PRO A 72 17.77 17.77 -6.37
C PRO A 72 17.43 16.34 -6.81
N LEU A 73 17.23 15.45 -5.82
CA LEU A 73 16.78 14.08 -6.05
C LEU A 73 15.42 14.04 -6.76
N MET A 74 14.51 14.95 -6.39
CA MET A 74 13.18 15.04 -6.99
C MET A 74 12.57 16.42 -6.86
N ASP A 75 11.72 16.79 -7.82
CA ASP A 75 10.76 17.86 -7.62
C ASP A 75 9.71 17.40 -6.60
N VAL A 76 9.71 17.98 -5.41
CA VAL A 76 8.73 17.68 -4.35
C VAL A 76 7.28 17.91 -4.79
N ARG A 77 7.04 18.73 -5.82
CA ARG A 77 5.71 18.94 -6.40
C ARG A 77 5.23 17.72 -7.18
N LEU A 78 6.12 16.79 -7.56
CA LEU A 78 5.75 15.51 -8.18
C LEU A 78 4.76 14.73 -7.30
N LEU A 79 4.97 14.72 -5.98
CA LEU A 79 4.07 14.06 -5.02
C LEU A 79 2.68 14.70 -4.97
N LEU A 80 2.57 15.98 -5.32
CA LEU A 80 1.30 16.71 -5.36
C LEU A 80 0.58 16.54 -6.70
N ARG A 81 1.24 16.00 -7.73
CA ARG A 81 0.59 15.72 -9.01
C ARG A 81 -0.44 14.61 -8.78
N ARG A 82 -1.70 14.90 -9.14
CA ARG A 82 -2.84 13.99 -8.91
C ARG A 82 -2.58 12.53 -9.29
N PRO A 83 -1.97 12.19 -10.44
CA PRO A 83 -1.72 10.79 -10.79
C PRO A 83 -0.76 10.09 -9.82
N VAL A 84 0.35 10.74 -9.44
CA VAL A 84 1.34 10.21 -8.49
C VAL A 84 0.71 10.06 -7.10
N ALA A 85 0.02 11.10 -6.61
CA ALA A 85 -0.67 11.06 -5.33
C ALA A 85 -1.74 9.94 -5.27
N THR A 86 -2.51 9.80 -6.35
CA THR A 86 -3.52 8.73 -6.46
C THR A 86 -2.84 7.36 -6.44
N GLY A 87 -1.81 7.14 -7.26
CA GLY A 87 -1.12 5.85 -7.28
C GLY A 87 -0.44 5.52 -5.94
N ALA A 88 0.17 6.51 -5.28
CA ALA A 88 0.75 6.37 -3.94
C ALA A 88 -0.30 5.99 -2.88
N PHE A 89 -1.47 6.62 -2.91
CA PHE A 89 -2.59 6.26 -2.04
C PHE A 89 -3.10 4.84 -2.30
N LEU A 90 -3.30 4.49 -3.57
CA LEU A 90 -3.84 3.19 -3.97
C LEU A 90 -2.86 2.05 -3.64
N ILE A 91 -1.55 2.23 -3.83
CA ILE A 91 -0.55 1.20 -3.47
C ILE A 91 -0.46 1.03 -1.96
N LEU A 92 -0.48 2.13 -1.19
CA LEU A 92 -0.51 2.08 0.27
C LEU A 92 -1.72 1.28 0.77
N MET A 93 -2.90 1.52 0.17
CA MET A 93 -4.09 0.79 0.58
C MET A 93 -4.08 -0.67 0.13
N ALA A 94 -3.57 -0.95 -1.07
CA ALA A 94 -3.42 -2.31 -1.58
C ALA A 94 -2.54 -3.16 -0.66
N THR A 95 -1.39 -2.63 -0.24
CA THR A 95 -0.44 -3.36 0.60
C THR A 95 -0.93 -3.48 2.04
N ALA A 96 -1.52 -2.44 2.61
CA ALA A 96 -2.11 -2.52 3.95
C ALA A 96 -3.21 -3.59 4.05
N LEU A 97 -4.11 -3.64 3.05
CA LEU A 97 -5.16 -4.66 3.00
C LEU A 97 -4.60 -6.06 2.70
N MET A 98 -3.57 -6.17 1.86
CA MET A 98 -2.90 -7.45 1.59
C MET A 98 -2.25 -8.00 2.87
N ILE A 99 -1.56 -7.15 3.64
CA ILE A 99 -1.04 -7.53 4.95
C ILE A 99 -2.17 -7.96 5.88
N ALA A 100 -3.28 -7.21 5.95
CA ALA A 100 -4.43 -7.61 6.76
C ALA A 100 -5.00 -8.99 6.36
N VAL A 101 -5.12 -9.29 5.06
CA VAL A 101 -5.54 -10.60 4.54
C VAL A 101 -4.65 -11.72 5.09
N PHE A 102 -3.33 -11.61 4.89
CA PHE A 102 -2.41 -12.66 5.27
C PHE A 102 -2.23 -12.75 6.78
N PHE A 103 -2.14 -11.62 7.47
CA PHE A 103 -1.98 -11.56 8.92
C PHE A 103 -3.20 -12.16 9.62
N LEU A 104 -4.40 -11.62 9.37
CA LEU A 104 -5.63 -12.11 10.02
C LEU A 104 -5.93 -13.55 9.64
N GLY A 105 -5.79 -13.91 8.36
CA GLY A 105 -6.00 -15.29 7.92
C GLY A 105 -5.04 -16.27 8.59
N THR A 106 -3.75 -15.93 8.69
CA THR A 106 -2.74 -16.79 9.30
C THR A 106 -3.01 -16.99 10.78
N PHE A 107 -3.18 -15.91 11.54
CA PHE A 107 -3.45 -15.99 12.97
C PHE A 107 -4.79 -16.66 13.25
N TYR A 108 -5.83 -16.37 12.47
CA TYR A 108 -7.10 -17.07 12.63
C TYR A 108 -6.98 -18.59 12.36
N PHE A 109 -6.35 -19.02 11.27
CA PHE A 109 -6.24 -20.45 10.96
C PHE A 109 -5.29 -21.18 11.90
N GLN A 110 -4.11 -20.61 12.19
CA GLN A 110 -3.07 -21.30 12.95
C GLN A 110 -3.23 -21.10 14.46
N HIS A 111 -3.53 -19.89 14.92
CA HIS A 111 -3.68 -19.61 16.35
C HIS A 111 -5.10 -19.93 16.83
N ALA A 112 -6.15 -19.37 16.20
CA ALA A 112 -7.52 -19.55 16.69
C ALA A 112 -8.14 -20.91 16.34
N ARG A 113 -7.75 -21.52 15.22
CA ARG A 113 -8.26 -22.83 14.76
C ARG A 113 -7.26 -23.98 14.89
N ALA A 114 -6.05 -23.71 15.36
CA ALA A 114 -4.99 -24.72 15.52
C ALA A 114 -4.69 -25.54 14.25
N TYR A 115 -4.91 -24.95 13.06
CA TYR A 115 -4.55 -25.62 11.81
C TYR A 115 -3.03 -25.59 11.65
N GLY A 116 -2.44 -26.70 11.21
CA GLY A 116 -1.03 -26.74 10.84
C GLY A 116 -0.71 -25.83 9.65
N ALA A 117 0.55 -25.40 9.54
CA ALA A 117 1.02 -24.47 8.52
C ALA A 117 0.70 -24.92 7.08
N LEU A 118 0.81 -26.22 6.78
CA LEU A 118 0.46 -26.77 5.46
C LEU A 118 -1.02 -26.54 5.13
N ARG A 119 -1.92 -26.81 6.08
CA ARG A 119 -3.37 -26.61 5.88
C ARG A 119 -3.71 -25.13 5.71
N ALA A 120 -3.10 -24.26 6.51
CA ALA A 120 -3.27 -22.81 6.36
C ALA A 120 -2.76 -22.31 4.99
N GLY A 121 -1.60 -22.80 4.54
CA GLY A 121 -1.04 -22.48 3.22
C GLY A 121 -1.96 -22.90 2.07
N LEU A 122 -2.57 -24.09 2.14
CA LEU A 122 -3.56 -24.54 1.16
C LEU A 122 -4.79 -23.62 1.11
N LEU A 123 -5.23 -23.07 2.25
CA LEU A 123 -6.34 -22.12 2.30
C LEU A 123 -5.98 -20.74 1.70
N PHE A 124 -4.70 -20.44 1.51
CA PHE A 124 -4.23 -19.25 0.79
C PHE A 124 -4.02 -19.46 -0.72
N LEU A 125 -4.11 -20.69 -1.24
CA LEU A 125 -4.03 -20.91 -2.70
C LEU A 125 -5.11 -20.15 -3.49
N PRO A 126 -6.40 -20.15 -3.07
CA PRO A 126 -7.41 -19.35 -3.75
C PRO A 126 -7.10 -17.85 -3.70
N VAL A 127 -6.49 -17.35 -2.62
CA VAL A 127 -6.09 -15.95 -2.44
C VAL A 127 -5.05 -15.54 -3.50
N ALA A 128 -4.06 -16.40 -3.76
CA ALA A 128 -3.08 -16.15 -4.82
C ALA A 128 -3.72 -16.11 -6.21
N ILE A 129 -4.60 -17.08 -6.51
CA ILE A 129 -5.34 -17.13 -7.78
C ILE A 129 -6.21 -15.88 -7.94
N ALA A 130 -6.97 -15.51 -6.91
CA ALA A 130 -7.85 -14.35 -6.92
C ALA A 130 -7.07 -13.04 -7.13
N THR A 131 -5.92 -12.88 -6.48
CA THR A 131 -5.02 -11.74 -6.69
C THR A 131 -4.58 -11.63 -8.15
N MET A 132 -4.16 -12.76 -8.75
CA MET A 132 -3.76 -12.81 -10.16
C MET A 132 -4.93 -12.47 -11.09
N VAL A 133 -6.12 -13.03 -10.83
CA VAL A 133 -7.32 -12.75 -11.62
C VAL A 133 -7.70 -11.27 -11.53
N GLY A 134 -7.71 -10.69 -10.32
CA GLY A 134 -7.97 -9.26 -10.10
C GLY A 134 -7.02 -8.36 -10.86
N ALA A 135 -5.71 -8.65 -10.80
CA ALA A 135 -4.68 -7.93 -11.54
C ALA A 135 -4.89 -8.03 -13.07
N GLN A 136 -5.14 -9.24 -13.59
CA GLN A 136 -5.30 -9.48 -15.03
C GLN A 136 -6.57 -8.87 -15.62
N LEU A 137 -7.69 -8.94 -14.91
CA LEU A 137 -8.95 -8.32 -15.34
C LEU A 137 -8.79 -6.79 -15.40
N THR A 138 -8.08 -6.25 -14.42
CA THR A 138 -7.87 -4.81 -14.28
C THR A 138 -6.92 -4.24 -15.34
N GLY A 139 -5.84 -4.96 -15.68
CA GLY A 139 -4.96 -4.55 -16.78
C GLY A 139 -5.70 -4.38 -18.10
N ARG A 140 -6.70 -5.22 -18.37
CA ARG A 140 -7.59 -5.09 -19.55
C ARG A 140 -8.60 -3.96 -19.41
N ALA A 141 -9.15 -3.77 -18.20
CA ALA A 141 -10.18 -2.76 -17.93
C ALA A 141 -9.65 -1.33 -18.00
N ILE A 142 -8.46 -1.06 -17.44
CA ILE A 142 -7.86 0.29 -17.39
C ILE A 142 -7.78 0.91 -18.79
N GLY A 143 -7.36 0.14 -19.80
CA GLY A 143 -7.24 0.63 -21.17
C GLY A 143 -8.58 1.00 -21.83
N ARG A 144 -9.70 0.43 -21.35
CA ARG A 144 -11.03 0.65 -21.92
C ARG A 144 -11.80 1.76 -21.20
N ILE A 145 -11.88 1.68 -19.87
CA ILE A 145 -12.75 2.53 -19.04
C ILE A 145 -11.98 3.50 -18.12
N GLY A 146 -10.65 3.54 -18.22
CA GLY A 146 -9.79 4.37 -17.37
C GLY A 146 -9.57 3.79 -15.96
N PRO A 147 -8.74 4.43 -15.12
CA PRO A 147 -8.33 3.89 -13.81
C PRO A 147 -9.37 4.09 -12.70
N ARG A 148 -10.25 5.09 -12.79
CA ARG A 148 -11.19 5.46 -11.71
C ARG A 148 -12.21 4.37 -11.38
N ILE A 149 -12.89 3.83 -12.39
CA ILE A 149 -13.93 2.81 -12.17
C ILE A 149 -13.32 1.52 -11.60
N PRO A 150 -12.24 0.97 -12.18
CA PRO A 150 -11.57 -0.19 -11.60
C PRO A 150 -11.03 0.05 -10.17
N ALA A 151 -10.57 1.26 -9.83
CA ALA A 151 -10.08 1.57 -8.49
C ALA A 151 -11.19 1.46 -7.44
N VAL A 152 -12.31 2.12 -7.71
CA VAL A 152 -13.47 2.09 -6.81
C VAL A 152 -14.02 0.67 -6.71
N ALA A 153 -14.18 -0.02 -7.84
CA ALA A 153 -14.67 -1.40 -7.86
C ALA A 153 -13.75 -2.35 -7.09
N GLY A 154 -12.43 -2.27 -7.28
CA GLY A 154 -11.45 -3.09 -6.56
C GLY A 154 -11.49 -2.89 -5.05
N LEU A 155 -11.59 -1.64 -4.59
CA LEU A 155 -11.71 -1.31 -3.17
C LEU A 155 -13.06 -1.74 -2.57
N LEU A 156 -14.16 -1.68 -3.34
CA LEU A 156 -15.45 -2.21 -2.90
C LEU A 156 -15.44 -3.75 -2.81
N VAL A 157 -14.80 -4.42 -3.77
CA VAL A 157 -14.58 -5.88 -3.71
C VAL A 157 -13.74 -6.25 -2.48
N ALA A 158 -12.69 -5.47 -2.20
CA ALA A 158 -11.90 -5.64 -0.98
C ALA A 158 -12.72 -5.42 0.30
N ALA A 159 -13.58 -4.39 0.33
CA ALA A 159 -14.47 -4.11 1.45
C ALA A 159 -15.45 -5.26 1.70
N VAL A 160 -16.10 -5.77 0.65
CA VAL A 160 -17.02 -6.91 0.74
C VAL A 160 -16.29 -8.16 1.21
N GLY A 161 -15.10 -8.45 0.65
CA GLY A 161 -14.29 -9.59 1.05
C GLY A 161 -13.91 -9.56 2.53
N MET A 162 -13.51 -8.40 3.04
CA MET A 162 -13.20 -8.22 4.47
C MET A 162 -14.44 -8.25 5.37
N ALA A 163 -15.62 -7.88 4.87
CA ALA A 163 -16.86 -7.89 5.65
C ALA A 163 -17.41 -9.32 5.89
N VAL A 164 -17.19 -10.26 4.95
CA VAL A 164 -17.65 -11.65 5.08
C VAL A 164 -17.19 -12.31 6.41
N PRO A 165 -15.89 -12.31 6.75
CA PRO A 165 -15.42 -12.87 8.02
C PRO A 165 -15.81 -12.04 9.25
N ALA A 166 -16.11 -10.75 9.08
CA ALA A 166 -16.64 -9.93 10.17
C ALA A 166 -18.05 -10.39 10.61
N LEU A 167 -18.86 -10.91 9.69
CA LEU A 167 -20.19 -11.44 10.01
C LEU A 167 -20.16 -12.84 10.62
N SER A 168 -19.20 -13.66 10.21
CA SER A 168 -19.04 -15.02 10.72
C SER A 168 -17.59 -15.47 10.57
N LEU A 169 -16.96 -15.79 11.70
CA LEU A 169 -15.61 -16.35 11.74
C LEU A 169 -15.66 -17.88 11.61
N HIS A 170 -16.27 -18.38 10.55
CA HIS A 170 -16.16 -19.79 10.15
C HIS A 170 -14.97 -19.96 9.19
N PRO A 171 -14.20 -21.07 9.21
CA PRO A 171 -13.05 -21.21 8.32
C PRO A 171 -13.38 -20.99 6.84
N ALA A 172 -14.54 -21.48 6.38
CA ALA A 172 -15.00 -21.27 5.01
C ALA A 172 -15.28 -19.78 4.68
N THR A 173 -15.95 -19.05 5.58
CA THR A 173 -16.27 -17.63 5.36
C THR A 173 -15.01 -16.77 5.42
N VAL A 174 -14.05 -17.10 6.29
CA VAL A 174 -12.73 -16.45 6.31
C VAL A 174 -12.01 -16.69 5.00
N THR A 175 -11.86 -17.95 4.55
CA THR A 175 -11.20 -18.26 3.27
C THR A 175 -11.86 -17.55 2.09
N ILE A 176 -13.20 -17.61 1.98
CA ILE A 176 -13.95 -16.94 0.91
C ILE A 176 -13.73 -15.43 0.97
N GLY A 177 -13.89 -14.83 2.15
CA GLY A 177 -13.76 -13.40 2.35
C GLY A 177 -12.38 -12.87 2.00
N VAL A 178 -11.32 -13.48 2.53
CA VAL A 178 -9.94 -13.06 2.23
C VAL A 178 -9.58 -13.32 0.76
N THR A 179 -10.16 -14.33 0.12
CA THR A 179 -9.99 -14.59 -1.32
C THR A 179 -10.64 -13.50 -2.17
N VAL A 180 -11.88 -13.13 -1.86
CA VAL A 180 -12.58 -12.01 -2.51
C VAL A 180 -11.81 -10.72 -2.28
N ALA A 181 -11.32 -10.49 -1.06
CA ALA A 181 -10.56 -9.29 -0.75
C ALA A 181 -9.25 -9.21 -1.57
N ALA A 182 -8.56 -10.33 -1.72
CA ALA A 182 -7.35 -10.45 -2.53
C ALA A 182 -7.55 -10.11 -4.01
N ALA A 183 -8.71 -10.46 -4.60
CA ALA A 183 -9.02 -10.04 -5.96
C ALA A 183 -9.08 -8.51 -6.08
N GLY A 184 -9.71 -7.85 -5.10
CA GLY A 184 -9.75 -6.40 -5.00
C GLY A 184 -8.36 -5.78 -4.86
N THR A 185 -7.54 -6.29 -3.93
CA THR A 185 -6.17 -5.77 -3.73
C THR A 185 -5.27 -6.00 -4.94
N GLY A 186 -5.38 -7.15 -5.62
CA GLY A 186 -4.63 -7.45 -6.83
C GLY A 186 -4.93 -6.48 -7.97
N ALA A 187 -6.19 -6.08 -8.12
CA ALA A 187 -6.58 -4.99 -9.03
C ALA A 187 -5.87 -3.67 -8.64
N MET A 188 -5.85 -3.34 -7.35
CA MET A 188 -5.27 -2.09 -6.86
C MET A 188 -3.77 -1.96 -7.14
N PHE A 189 -2.98 -3.04 -7.07
CA PHE A 189 -1.54 -3.02 -7.43
C PHE A 189 -1.32 -2.54 -8.87
N VAL A 190 -2.13 -3.05 -9.80
CA VAL A 190 -2.04 -2.70 -11.23
C VAL A 190 -2.46 -1.25 -11.44
N ILE A 191 -3.57 -0.83 -10.82
CA ILE A 191 -4.09 0.54 -10.98
C ILE A 191 -3.14 1.56 -10.38
N ALA A 192 -2.60 1.27 -9.20
CA ALA A 192 -1.68 2.15 -8.51
C ALA A 192 -0.44 2.44 -9.36
N SER A 193 0.21 1.38 -9.86
CA SER A 193 1.39 1.50 -10.71
C SER A 193 1.09 2.22 -12.02
N ALA A 194 0.01 1.82 -12.71
CA ALA A 194 -0.39 2.43 -13.98
C ALA A 194 -0.75 3.93 -13.81
N THR A 195 -1.41 4.29 -12.71
CA THR A 195 -1.84 5.67 -12.45
C THR A 195 -0.66 6.54 -12.03
N ALA A 196 0.20 6.05 -11.12
CA ALA A 196 1.37 6.81 -10.65
C ALA A 196 2.34 7.16 -11.78
N LEU A 197 2.54 6.23 -12.71
CA LEU A 197 3.44 6.40 -13.84
C LEU A 197 2.75 7.08 -15.03
N SER A 198 1.44 7.28 -14.99
CA SER A 198 0.74 7.99 -16.04
C SER A 198 1.16 9.47 -16.05
N ARG A 199 1.52 9.97 -17.24
CA ARG A 199 1.92 11.38 -17.46
C ARG A 199 3.17 11.82 -16.69
N VAL A 200 4.01 10.87 -16.30
CA VAL A 200 5.35 11.15 -15.78
C VAL A 200 6.32 11.21 -16.94
N ALA A 201 7.20 12.22 -16.97
CA ALA A 201 8.21 12.30 -18.02
C ALA A 201 9.21 11.14 -17.90
N PRO A 202 9.83 10.65 -18.99
CA PRO A 202 10.75 9.50 -18.93
C PRO A 202 11.89 9.66 -17.90
N HIS A 203 12.36 10.88 -17.67
CA HIS A 203 13.41 11.18 -16.69
C HIS A 203 12.91 11.20 -15.23
N GLU A 204 11.61 11.32 -15.00
CA GLU A 204 10.97 11.29 -13.67
C GLU A 204 10.42 9.89 -13.32
N ALA A 205 10.36 8.96 -14.29
CA ALA A 205 9.73 7.65 -14.12
C ALA A 205 10.36 6.81 -13.00
N GLY A 206 11.70 6.87 -12.87
CA GLY A 206 12.42 6.20 -11.77
C GLY A 206 12.03 6.76 -10.40
N ILE A 207 11.86 8.08 -10.29
CA ILE A 207 11.44 8.74 -9.05
C ILE A 207 9.99 8.35 -8.72
N ALA A 208 9.09 8.40 -9.70
CA ALA A 208 7.69 8.02 -9.49
C ALA A 208 7.55 6.54 -9.07
N SER A 209 8.35 5.64 -9.66
CA SER A 209 8.41 4.24 -9.22
C SER A 209 8.94 4.13 -7.78
N GLY A 210 9.97 4.88 -7.42
CA GLY A 210 10.50 4.92 -6.06
C GLY A 210 9.47 5.41 -5.03
N VAL A 211 8.64 6.39 -5.41
CA VAL A 211 7.51 6.84 -4.59
C VAL A 211 6.50 5.71 -4.39
N VAL A 212 6.11 4.99 -5.45
CA VAL A 212 5.20 3.84 -5.34
C VAL A 212 5.77 2.77 -4.41
N SER A 213 7.05 2.42 -4.54
CA SER A 213 7.72 1.47 -3.64
C SER A 213 7.79 1.96 -2.19
N THR A 214 7.99 3.26 -1.96
CA THR A 214 8.00 3.83 -0.60
C THR A 214 6.63 3.71 0.05
N PHE A 215 5.57 4.08 -0.68
CA PHE A 215 4.20 3.97 -0.18
C PHE A 215 3.71 2.52 -0.07
N HIS A 216 4.27 1.60 -0.87
CA HIS A 216 4.10 0.16 -0.70
C HIS A 216 4.53 -0.28 0.71
N GLU A 217 5.73 0.11 1.14
CA GLU A 217 6.28 -0.21 2.47
C GLU A 217 5.52 0.50 3.61
N PHE A 218 5.09 1.75 3.41
CA PHE A 218 4.24 2.42 4.40
C PHE A 218 2.89 1.73 4.56
N GLY A 219 2.29 1.28 3.47
CA GLY A 219 1.06 0.51 3.55
C GLY A 219 1.27 -0.83 4.24
N ALA A 220 2.38 -1.54 3.94
CA ALA A 220 2.67 -2.82 4.58
C ALA A 220 2.87 -2.68 6.11
N SER A 221 3.67 -1.70 6.53
CA SER A 221 3.92 -1.42 7.95
C SER A 221 2.67 -0.90 8.69
N LEU A 222 1.92 0.03 8.09
CA LEU A 222 0.67 0.52 8.65
C LEU A 222 -0.39 -0.58 8.76
N GLY A 223 -0.50 -1.42 7.73
CA GLY A 223 -1.41 -2.57 7.70
C GLY A 223 -1.09 -3.57 8.81
N ALA A 224 0.19 -3.91 8.98
CA ALA A 224 0.63 -4.78 10.07
C ALA A 224 0.30 -4.19 11.44
N ALA A 225 0.70 -2.94 11.68
CA ALA A 225 0.52 -2.24 12.94
C ALA A 225 -0.96 -2.08 13.34
N ALA A 226 -1.80 -1.62 12.40
CA ALA A 226 -3.22 -1.44 12.66
C ALA A 226 -3.92 -2.79 12.89
N THR A 227 -3.61 -3.79 12.07
CA THR A 227 -4.23 -5.12 12.18
C THR A 227 -3.84 -5.82 13.48
N SER A 228 -2.56 -5.82 13.84
CA SER A 228 -2.09 -6.43 15.09
C SER A 228 -2.70 -5.75 16.31
N SER A 229 -2.77 -4.42 16.31
CA SER A 229 -3.32 -3.64 17.42
C SER A 229 -4.80 -3.91 17.64
N ILE A 230 -5.60 -3.93 16.56
CA ILE A 230 -7.05 -4.18 16.66
C ILE A 230 -7.32 -5.64 17.02
N ALA A 231 -6.52 -6.57 16.52
CA ALA A 231 -6.65 -7.99 16.80
C ALA A 231 -6.01 -8.42 18.14
N ALA A 232 -5.29 -7.55 18.85
CA ALA A 232 -4.39 -7.89 19.95
C ALA A 232 -5.01 -8.82 21.02
N ALA A 233 -6.26 -8.56 21.43
CA ALA A 233 -6.97 -9.38 22.41
C ALA A 233 -7.20 -10.83 21.96
N SER A 234 -7.34 -11.04 20.64
CA SER A 234 -7.52 -12.36 20.01
C SER A 234 -6.21 -13.05 19.61
N LEU A 235 -5.09 -12.32 19.63
CA LEU A 235 -3.75 -12.87 19.38
C LEU A 235 -3.12 -13.47 20.64
N THR A 236 -3.57 -13.02 21.82
CA THR A 236 -3.01 -13.39 23.12
C THR A 236 -4.02 -14.08 24.03
N GLY A 237 -5.30 -14.03 23.69
CA GLY A 237 -6.40 -14.58 24.48
C GLY A 237 -7.34 -15.46 23.65
N PRO A 238 -8.29 -16.16 24.31
CA PRO A 238 -9.18 -17.13 23.66
C PRO A 238 -10.35 -16.48 22.89
N THR A 239 -10.48 -15.15 22.92
CA THR A 239 -11.58 -14.44 22.26
C THR A 239 -11.38 -14.34 20.77
N LEU A 240 -12.48 -14.30 20.00
CA LEU A 240 -12.45 -14.06 18.56
C LEU A 240 -12.84 -12.62 18.17
N ASN A 241 -13.26 -11.80 19.14
CA ASN A 241 -13.78 -10.46 18.87
C ASN A 241 -12.73 -9.54 18.23
N GLY A 242 -11.45 -9.69 18.57
CA GLY A 242 -10.36 -8.94 17.96
C GLY A 242 -10.24 -9.20 16.46
N TYR A 243 -10.39 -10.46 16.02
CA TYR A 243 -10.45 -10.77 14.58
C TYR A 243 -11.65 -10.12 13.90
N THR A 244 -12.85 -10.22 14.50
CA THR A 244 -14.06 -9.57 13.96
C THR A 244 -13.87 -8.06 13.83
N HIS A 245 -13.31 -7.40 14.86
CA HIS A 245 -13.05 -5.97 14.82
C HIS A 245 -12.01 -5.60 13.76
N ALA A 246 -10.95 -6.39 13.61
CA ALA A 246 -9.91 -6.13 12.61
C ALA A 246 -10.44 -6.32 11.18
N PHE A 247 -11.23 -7.36 10.92
CA PHE A 247 -11.91 -7.53 9.63
C PHE A 247 -12.92 -6.40 9.35
N THR A 248 -13.67 -5.96 10.35
CA THR A 248 -14.60 -4.82 10.24
C THR A 248 -13.85 -3.53 9.94
N ALA A 249 -12.72 -3.28 10.62
CA ALA A 249 -11.88 -2.13 10.38
C ALA A 249 -11.28 -2.14 8.96
N ALA A 250 -10.80 -3.29 8.49
CA ALA A 250 -10.31 -3.44 7.12
C ALA A 250 -11.43 -3.21 6.08
N ALA A 251 -12.63 -3.73 6.33
CA ALA A 251 -13.78 -3.53 5.46
C ALA A 251 -14.20 -2.06 5.36
N THR A 252 -14.30 -1.38 6.51
CA THR A 252 -14.67 0.04 6.59
C THR A 252 -13.59 0.94 6.00
N ALA A 253 -12.30 0.67 6.28
CA ALA A 253 -11.19 1.38 5.66
C ALA A 253 -11.19 1.23 4.14
N SER A 254 -11.45 0.02 3.62
CA SER A 254 -11.54 -0.22 2.18
C SER A 254 -12.72 0.50 1.53
N ALA A 255 -13.89 0.54 2.21
CA ALA A 255 -15.05 1.27 1.72
C ALA A 255 -14.82 2.80 1.73
N ALA A 256 -14.19 3.34 2.78
CA ALA A 256 -13.80 4.74 2.85
C ALA A 256 -12.75 5.08 1.77
N ALA A 257 -11.78 4.19 1.56
CA ALA A 257 -10.80 4.33 0.50
C ALA A 257 -11.44 4.31 -0.89
N ALA A 258 -12.51 3.54 -1.10
CA ALA A 258 -13.25 3.56 -2.36
C ALA A 258 -13.89 4.93 -2.63
N ALA A 259 -14.47 5.56 -1.61
CA ALA A 259 -15.00 6.92 -1.72
C ALA A 259 -13.90 7.95 -2.03
N ILE A 260 -12.77 7.87 -1.33
CA ILE A 260 -11.60 8.73 -1.54
C ILE A 260 -11.03 8.53 -2.95
N ALA A 261 -10.84 7.29 -3.39
CA ALA A 261 -10.37 6.95 -4.74
C ALA A 261 -11.34 7.47 -5.81
N GLY A 262 -12.64 7.42 -5.53
CA GLY A 262 -13.67 8.02 -6.37
C GLY A 262 -13.49 9.53 -6.55
N LEU A 263 -13.03 10.25 -5.54
CA LEU A 263 -12.78 11.71 -5.60
C LEU A 263 -11.40 12.05 -6.19
N LEU A 264 -10.36 11.29 -5.85
CA LEU A 264 -8.98 11.55 -6.24
C LEU A 264 -8.67 11.10 -7.67
N THR A 265 -9.19 9.95 -8.09
CA THR A 265 -8.78 9.34 -9.35
C THR A 265 -9.36 10.13 -10.52
N PRO A 266 -8.53 10.66 -11.43
CA PRO A 266 -9.01 11.42 -12.59
C PRO A 266 -9.97 10.57 -13.43
N GLY A 267 -11.07 11.18 -13.87
CA GLY A 267 -11.93 10.57 -14.90
C GLY A 267 -11.16 10.40 -16.21
N ARG A 268 -11.67 9.56 -17.11
CA ARG A 268 -11.08 9.36 -18.44
C ARG A 268 -10.99 10.72 -19.14
N THR A 269 -9.78 11.24 -19.33
CA THR A 269 -9.59 12.37 -20.25
C THR A 269 -9.84 11.84 -21.65
N ALA A 270 -10.81 12.43 -22.33
CA ALA A 270 -11.02 12.26 -23.76
C ALA A 270 -9.74 12.60 -24.55
#